data_AF-A0A1X7HYV9-F1
#
_entry.id   AF-A0A1X7HYV9-F1
#
_cell.length_a   1.000
_cell.length_b   1.000
_cell.length_c   1.000
_cell.angle_alpha   90.00
_cell.angle_beta   90.00
_cell.angle_gamma   90.00
#
_symmetry.space_group_name_H-M   'P 1'
#
loop_
_entity.id
_entity.type
_entity.pdbx_description
1 polymer ?
#
loop_
_entity_poly.entity_id
_entity_poly.type
_entity_poly.pdbx_seq_one_letter_code
_entity_poly.pdbx_strand_id
1 'polypeptide(L)'
;MMLLLLRILRLRIRANTSHSESFKRLPAKDQLAVLKECLLNNPSETNLKNLADFAERASIEIDIESYRPFLKSQLAIFGRKDAIAEDNELYIAESAWMDKIRPLEFQEADTFKSENNTQKYIESSLEGIARLYSDNTILDELAKLAPNYPHASELAESYKQLMQKRDESGADDKSLEALRKLKDAWEEDLLNVRLVDSRK
;
A
#
# COMPACT_ATOMS: atom_id res chain seq x y z
N MET A 1 -16.16 6.48 -14.58
CA MET A 1 -14.83 7.02 -14.95
C MET A 1 -14.00 6.90 -13.69
N MET A 2 -13.18 5.85 -13.59
CA MET A 2 -12.68 5.35 -12.30
C MET A 2 -11.37 6.06 -11.97
N LEU A 3 -11.32 6.83 -10.89
CA LEU A 3 -10.11 7.57 -10.49
C LEU A 3 -9.46 6.83 -9.35
N LEU A 4 -8.38 6.14 -9.68
CA LEU A 4 -7.61 5.39 -8.70
C LEU A 4 -7.14 6.31 -7.59
N LEU A 5 -7.39 5.87 -6.37
CA LEU A 5 -7.22 6.63 -5.15
C LEU A 5 -5.78 7.07 -4.98
N LEU A 6 -5.52 8.28 -5.48
CA LEU A 6 -4.76 9.33 -4.83
C LEU A 6 -3.70 8.78 -3.88
N ARG A 7 -2.49 8.74 -4.44
CA ARG A 7 -1.19 8.66 -3.79
C ARG A 7 -1.27 9.22 -2.37
N ILE A 8 -1.39 8.36 -1.37
CA ILE A 8 -1.29 8.80 0.01
C ILE A 8 0.20 8.86 0.34
N LEU A 9 0.65 10.12 0.34
CA LEU A 9 1.95 10.60 0.69
C LEU A 9 2.11 10.52 2.22
N ARG A 10 2.15 9.31 2.81
CA ARG A 10 2.31 9.17 4.27
C ARG A 10 3.75 9.13 4.73
N LEU A 11 4.69 8.98 3.80
CA LEU A 11 6.09 9.25 4.06
C LEU A 11 6.38 10.66 3.52
N ARG A 12 6.14 11.68 4.36
CA ARG A 12 6.70 13.04 4.19
C ARG A 12 8.22 13.00 4.34
N ILE A 13 8.89 12.28 3.45
CA ILE A 13 10.33 12.33 3.34
C ILE A 13 10.60 12.95 2.00
N ARG A 14 11.07 14.21 2.04
CA ARG A 14 11.88 14.82 0.98
C ARG A 14 13.17 14.01 0.79
N ALA A 15 13.07 12.75 0.39
CA ALA A 15 14.19 11.90 0.02
C ALA A 15 13.83 11.24 -1.30
N ASN A 16 13.95 12.02 -2.37
CA ASN A 16 13.95 11.52 -3.74
C ASN A 16 15.16 10.62 -4.06
N THR A 17 15.85 10.08 -3.06
CA THR A 17 17.01 9.22 -3.25
C THR A 17 17.14 8.23 -2.09
N SER A 18 17.10 6.94 -2.39
CA SER A 18 17.56 5.82 -1.56
C SER A 18 18.98 6.00 -0.99
N HIS A 19 19.70 6.99 -1.49
CA HIS A 19 21.07 7.33 -1.11
C HIS A 19 21.18 8.33 0.05
N SER A 20 20.09 8.96 0.50
CA SER A 20 20.17 9.91 1.61
C SER A 20 20.45 9.20 2.93
N GLU A 21 21.26 9.83 3.80
CA GLU A 21 21.55 9.30 5.14
C GLU A 21 20.29 9.19 6.00
N SER A 22 19.29 10.03 5.76
CA SER A 22 17.98 9.93 6.42
C SER A 22 17.25 8.63 6.07
N PHE A 23 17.30 8.19 4.81
CA PHE A 23 16.67 6.94 4.36
C PHE A 23 17.38 5.72 4.96
N LYS A 24 18.72 5.71 4.94
CA LYS A 24 19.51 4.58 5.48
C LYS A 24 19.31 4.33 6.97
N ARG A 25 18.88 5.34 7.72
CA ARG A 25 18.59 5.25 9.17
C ARG A 25 17.19 4.72 9.47
N LEU A 26 16.31 4.63 8.47
CA LEU A 26 14.98 4.09 8.68
C LEU A 26 15.04 2.58 8.98
N PRO A 27 14.09 2.04 9.77
CA PRO A 27 13.86 0.61 9.86
C PRO A 27 13.66 -0.02 8.48
N ALA A 28 14.03 -1.30 8.33
CA ALA A 28 13.93 -2.01 7.04
C ALA A 28 12.48 -2.00 6.47
N LYS A 29 11.47 -2.13 7.33
CA LYS A 29 10.05 -2.06 6.94
C LYS A 29 9.67 -0.72 6.30
N ASP A 30 10.15 0.37 6.89
CA ASP A 30 9.92 1.72 6.37
C ASP A 30 10.71 1.97 5.09
N GLN A 31 11.94 1.46 4.99
CA GLN A 31 12.71 1.53 3.75
C GLN A 31 11.99 0.83 2.60
N LEU A 32 11.46 -0.38 2.84
CA LEU A 32 10.69 -1.12 1.84
C LEU A 32 9.45 -0.35 1.42
N ALA A 33 8.67 0.17 2.36
CA ALA A 33 7.47 0.95 2.09
C ALA A 33 7.78 2.19 1.22
N VAL A 34 8.83 2.95 1.57
CA VAL A 34 9.29 4.10 0.77
C VAL A 34 9.66 3.67 -0.65
N LEU A 35 10.42 2.59 -0.81
CA LEU A 35 10.88 2.13 -2.13
C LEU A 35 9.72 1.67 -3.02
N LYS A 36 8.77 0.92 -2.45
CA LYS A 36 7.53 0.52 -3.13
C LYS A 36 6.74 1.77 -3.59
N GLU A 37 6.58 2.74 -2.70
CA GLU A 37 5.88 4.00 -2.99
C GLU A 37 6.60 4.83 -4.07
N CYS A 38 7.92 4.94 -4.02
CA CYS A 38 8.72 5.65 -5.03
C CYS A 38 8.56 5.03 -6.42
N LEU A 39 8.59 3.69 -6.50
CA LEU A 39 8.42 2.97 -7.77
C LEU A 39 7.00 3.16 -8.33
N LEU A 40 5.97 3.00 -7.50
CA LEU A 40 4.57 3.16 -7.94
C LEU A 40 4.24 4.61 -8.36
N ASN A 41 4.81 5.61 -7.68
CA ASN A 41 4.56 7.02 -7.97
C ASN A 41 5.36 7.55 -9.17
N ASN A 42 6.56 7.00 -9.38
CA ASN A 42 7.44 7.36 -10.47
C ASN A 42 8.13 6.10 -11.05
N PRO A 43 7.41 5.34 -11.90
CA PRO A 43 7.95 4.13 -12.51
C PRO A 43 9.19 4.46 -13.33
N SER A 44 10.36 3.98 -12.90
CA SER A 44 11.62 4.18 -13.59
C SER A 44 12.61 3.05 -13.29
N GLU A 45 13.55 2.82 -14.20
CA GLU A 45 14.64 1.84 -13.99
C GLU A 45 15.45 2.16 -12.72
N THR A 46 15.63 3.44 -12.39
CA THR A 46 16.32 3.85 -11.17
C THR A 46 15.57 3.41 -9.92
N ASN A 47 14.26 3.65 -9.84
CA ASN A 47 13.45 3.24 -8.69
C ASN A 47 13.31 1.72 -8.60
N LEU A 48 13.20 1.04 -9.74
CA LEU A 48 13.18 -0.41 -9.80
C LEU A 48 14.49 -1.02 -9.29
N LYS A 49 15.63 -0.45 -9.71
CA LYS A 49 16.95 -0.86 -9.22
C LYS A 49 17.12 -0.61 -7.72
N ASN A 50 16.65 0.54 -7.21
CA ASN A 50 16.72 0.82 -5.77
C ASN A 50 15.97 -0.23 -4.93
N LEU A 51 14.79 -0.66 -5.42
CA LEU A 51 14.02 -1.73 -4.78
C LEU A 51 14.75 -3.09 -4.88
N ALA A 52 15.32 -3.41 -6.04
CA ALA A 52 16.11 -4.62 -6.25
C ALA A 52 17.34 -4.70 -5.31
N ASP A 53 18.13 -3.61 -5.25
CA ASP A 53 19.33 -3.52 -4.40
C ASP A 53 18.96 -3.65 -2.90
N PHE A 54 17.80 -3.11 -2.49
CA PHE A 54 17.30 -3.32 -1.13
C PHE A 54 16.90 -4.78 -0.89
N ALA A 55 16.15 -5.38 -1.81
CA ALA A 55 15.68 -6.75 -1.70
C ALA A 55 16.83 -7.76 -1.61
N GLU A 56 17.88 -7.58 -2.43
CA GLU A 56 19.09 -8.41 -2.37
C GLU A 56 19.75 -8.34 -0.97
N ARG A 57 19.96 -7.13 -0.43
CA ARG A 57 20.55 -6.95 0.90
C ARG A 57 19.68 -7.49 2.03
N ALA A 58 18.37 -7.38 1.89
CA ALA A 58 17.39 -7.87 2.86
C ALA A 58 17.06 -9.36 2.68
N SER A 59 17.67 -10.05 1.70
CA SER A 59 17.37 -11.45 1.34
C SER A 59 15.88 -11.68 1.02
N ILE A 60 15.23 -10.70 0.39
CA ILE A 60 13.85 -10.77 -0.09
C ILE A 60 13.91 -11.18 -1.57
N GLU A 61 13.27 -12.29 -1.91
CA GLU A 61 13.19 -12.76 -3.29
C GLU A 61 12.12 -11.97 -4.06
N ILE A 62 12.52 -11.30 -5.15
CA ILE A 62 11.62 -10.53 -6.02
C ILE A 62 12.01 -10.79 -7.48
N ASP A 63 11.04 -11.14 -8.32
CA ASP A 63 11.21 -11.18 -9.77
C ASP A 63 11.12 -9.76 -10.35
N ILE A 64 12.22 -9.02 -10.28
CA ILE A 64 12.34 -7.65 -10.76
C ILE A 64 12.13 -7.55 -12.28
N GLU A 65 12.53 -8.56 -13.05
CA GLU A 65 12.43 -8.55 -14.51
C GLU A 65 10.96 -8.56 -14.96
N SER A 66 10.07 -9.19 -14.19
CA SER A 66 8.63 -9.16 -14.45
C SER A 66 7.99 -7.78 -14.35
N TYR A 67 8.66 -6.78 -13.73
CA TYR A 67 8.15 -5.41 -13.65
C TYR A 67 8.48 -4.56 -14.89
N ARG A 68 9.58 -4.84 -15.60
CA ARG A 68 10.03 -4.05 -16.76
C ARG A 68 8.98 -3.89 -17.88
N PRO A 69 8.08 -4.85 -18.15
CA PRO A 69 6.96 -4.63 -19.08
C PRO A 69 6.09 -3.43 -18.70
N PHE A 70 5.85 -3.16 -17.41
CA PHE A 70 5.08 -2.00 -16.97
C PHE A 70 5.78 -0.68 -17.32
N LEU A 71 7.11 -0.60 -17.17
CA LEU A 71 7.89 0.57 -17.58
C LEU A 71 7.73 0.86 -19.09
N LYS A 72 7.70 -0.19 -19.92
CA LYS A 72 7.45 -0.05 -21.36
C LYS A 72 6.04 0.44 -21.66
N SER A 73 5.04 -0.10 -20.96
CA SER A 73 3.64 0.33 -21.09
C SER A 73 3.46 1.79 -20.67
N GLN A 74 4.09 2.20 -19.56
CA GLN A 74 4.09 3.59 -19.10
C GLN A 74 4.64 4.55 -20.17
N LEU A 75 5.77 4.21 -20.80
CA LEU A 75 6.34 5.00 -21.89
C LEU A 75 5.43 5.08 -23.13
N ALA A 76 4.69 4.01 -23.43
CA ALA A 76 3.77 3.96 -24.57
C ALA A 76 2.50 4.80 -24.34
N ILE A 77 2.06 4.89 -23.08
CA ILE A 77 0.90 5.70 -22.66
C ILE A 77 1.29 7.17 -22.49
N PHE A 78 2.54 7.45 -22.15
CA PHE A 78 3.02 8.80 -21.87
C PHE A 78 2.74 9.79 -23.01
N GLY A 79 1.99 10.85 -22.70
CA GLY A 79 1.65 11.93 -23.64
C GLY A 79 0.42 11.65 -24.52
N ARG A 80 -0.21 10.47 -24.41
CA ARG A 80 -1.50 10.17 -25.08
C ARG A 80 -2.65 10.79 -24.30
N LYS A 81 -3.53 11.53 -24.99
CA LYS A 81 -4.68 12.23 -24.37
C LYS A 81 -5.89 11.31 -24.14
N ASP A 82 -5.89 10.15 -24.76
CA ASP A 82 -6.99 9.18 -24.82
C ASP A 82 -6.74 7.92 -23.96
N ALA A 83 -5.64 7.87 -23.22
CA ALA A 83 -5.17 6.66 -22.55
C ALA A 83 -5.53 6.54 -21.06
N ILE A 84 -6.50 7.33 -20.55
CA ILE A 84 -6.88 7.33 -19.13
C ILE A 84 -7.30 5.93 -18.63
N ALA A 85 -8.07 5.19 -19.44
CA ALA A 85 -8.49 3.85 -19.09
C ALA A 85 -7.30 2.86 -19.05
N GLU A 86 -6.39 2.95 -20.01
CA GLU A 86 -5.18 2.13 -20.07
C GLU A 86 -4.22 2.43 -18.90
N ASP A 87 -4.07 3.71 -18.54
CA ASP A 87 -3.28 4.15 -17.39
C ASP A 87 -3.83 3.57 -16.08
N ASN A 88 -5.17 3.53 -15.95
CA ASN A 88 -5.81 2.93 -14.79
C ASN A 88 -5.58 1.41 -14.70
N GLU A 89 -5.76 0.69 -15.80
CA GLU A 89 -5.50 -0.76 -15.84
C GLU A 89 -4.04 -1.08 -15.52
N LEU A 90 -3.12 -0.26 -16.03
CA LEU A 90 -1.70 -0.36 -15.76
C LEU A 90 -1.40 -0.16 -14.27
N TYR A 91 -1.96 0.88 -13.66
CA TYR A 91 -1.78 1.13 -12.23
C TYR A 91 -2.33 -0.01 -11.35
N ILE A 92 -3.49 -0.59 -11.70
CA ILE A 92 -4.06 -1.74 -10.98
C ILE A 92 -3.07 -2.93 -11.04
N ALA A 93 -2.52 -3.20 -12.22
CA ALA A 93 -1.54 -4.27 -12.41
C ALA A 93 -0.24 -4.01 -11.65
N GLU A 94 0.27 -2.78 -11.66
CA GLU A 94 1.46 -2.37 -10.91
C GLU A 94 1.24 -2.50 -9.39
N SER A 95 0.07 -2.09 -8.89
CA SER A 95 -0.30 -2.19 -7.48
C SER A 95 -0.38 -3.65 -7.03
N ALA A 96 -0.98 -4.52 -7.85
CA ALA A 96 -1.03 -5.95 -7.60
C ALA A 96 0.36 -6.60 -7.63
N TRP A 97 1.24 -6.17 -8.54
CA TRP A 97 2.64 -6.62 -8.55
C TRP A 97 3.37 -6.18 -7.28
N MET A 98 3.14 -4.93 -6.85
CA MET A 98 3.76 -4.35 -5.66
C MET A 98 3.40 -5.11 -4.39
N ASP A 99 2.16 -5.59 -4.29
CA ASP A 99 1.67 -6.37 -3.15
C ASP A 99 2.19 -7.81 -3.11
N LYS A 100 2.77 -8.34 -4.20
CA LYS A 100 3.53 -9.60 -4.15
C LYS A 100 4.76 -9.48 -3.24
N ILE A 101 5.28 -8.25 -3.10
CA ILE A 101 6.34 -7.93 -2.15
C ILE A 101 5.68 -7.64 -0.80
N ARG A 102 5.45 -8.71 -0.04
CA ARG A 102 4.73 -8.68 1.24
C ARG A 102 5.40 -7.68 2.20
N PRO A 103 4.64 -6.75 2.81
CA PRO A 103 5.15 -5.87 3.87
C PRO A 103 5.82 -6.67 5.01
N LEU A 104 6.92 -6.13 5.56
CA LEU A 104 7.69 -6.80 6.61
C LEU A 104 6.94 -6.86 7.95
N GLU A 105 6.01 -5.92 8.16
CA GLU A 105 5.10 -5.88 9.29
C GLU A 105 4.31 -7.18 9.44
N PHE A 106 3.99 -7.87 8.35
CA PHE A 106 3.32 -9.17 8.43
C PHE A 106 4.23 -10.28 8.97
N GLN A 107 5.55 -10.20 8.75
CA GLN A 107 6.50 -11.14 9.37
C GLN A 107 6.62 -10.88 10.88
N GLU A 108 6.61 -9.60 11.29
CA GLU A 108 6.53 -9.21 12.70
C GLU A 108 5.24 -9.75 13.33
N ALA A 109 4.10 -9.59 12.63
CA ALA A 109 2.81 -10.11 13.07
C ALA A 109 2.82 -11.65 13.22
N ASP A 110 3.35 -12.39 12.25
CA ASP A 110 3.46 -13.85 12.30
C ASP A 110 4.30 -14.29 13.53
N THR A 111 5.36 -13.54 13.85
CA THR A 111 6.18 -13.77 15.05
C THR A 111 5.37 -13.55 16.32
N PHE A 112 4.70 -12.41 16.47
CA PHE A 112 3.87 -12.11 17.66
C PHE A 112 2.72 -13.09 17.84
N LYS A 113 2.14 -13.59 16.74
CA LYS A 113 1.13 -14.64 16.78
C LYS A 113 1.68 -15.93 17.38
N SER A 114 2.89 -16.33 17.00
CA SER A 114 3.56 -17.52 17.54
C SER A 114 3.90 -17.39 19.03
N GLU A 115 4.15 -16.16 19.49
CA GLU A 115 4.42 -15.81 20.88
C GLU A 115 3.14 -15.62 21.72
N ASN A 116 1.95 -15.80 21.14
CA ASN A 116 0.65 -15.51 21.76
C ASN A 116 0.49 -14.04 22.21
N ASN A 117 1.18 -13.11 21.55
CA ASN A 117 1.01 -11.68 21.78
C ASN A 117 -0.05 -11.10 20.84
N THR A 118 -1.31 -11.32 21.20
CA THR A 118 -2.48 -10.94 20.36
C THR A 118 -2.51 -9.45 20.03
N GLN A 119 -2.19 -8.58 20.99
CA GLN A 119 -2.21 -7.13 20.74
C GLN A 119 -1.20 -6.72 19.68
N LYS A 120 0.06 -7.15 19.82
CA LYS A 120 1.10 -6.81 18.85
C LYS A 120 0.87 -7.48 17.49
N TYR A 121 0.30 -8.68 17.48
CA TYR A 121 -0.14 -9.32 16.24
C TYR A 121 -1.15 -8.46 15.48
N ILE A 122 -2.16 -7.91 16.18
CA ILE A 122 -3.16 -7.02 15.59
C ILE A 122 -2.53 -5.72 15.10
N GLU A 123 -1.73 -5.05 15.94
CA GLU A 123 -1.04 -3.80 15.60
C GLU A 123 -0.16 -3.96 14.35
N SER A 124 0.72 -4.96 14.32
CA SER A 124 1.59 -5.22 13.17
C SER A 124 0.81 -5.67 11.92
N SER A 125 -0.29 -6.42 12.09
CA SER A 125 -1.14 -6.79 10.93
C SER A 125 -1.81 -5.56 10.31
N LEU A 126 -2.33 -4.65 11.12
CA LEU A 126 -2.96 -3.40 10.66
C LEU A 126 -1.93 -2.46 10.02
N GLU A 127 -0.73 -2.36 10.59
CA GLU A 127 0.39 -1.62 9.97
C GLU A 127 0.73 -2.22 8.61
N GLY A 128 0.83 -3.56 8.50
CA GLY A 128 1.06 -4.26 7.23
C GLY A 128 -0.04 -4.01 6.19
N ILE A 129 -1.31 -4.02 6.61
CA ILE A 129 -2.45 -3.71 5.73
C ILE A 129 -2.35 -2.28 5.20
N ALA A 130 -1.90 -1.32 6.02
CA ALA A 130 -1.68 0.06 5.60
C ALA A 130 -0.55 0.24 4.57
N ARG A 131 0.30 -0.78 4.36
CA ARG A 131 1.38 -0.80 3.35
C ARG A 131 1.01 -1.50 2.04
N LEU A 132 -0.24 -1.94 1.89
CA LEU A 132 -0.75 -2.57 0.68
C LEU A 132 -1.34 -1.53 -0.29
N TYR A 133 -1.38 -1.89 -1.57
CA TYR A 133 -1.84 -0.98 -2.64
C TYR A 133 -3.06 -1.51 -3.39
N SER A 134 -3.26 -2.82 -3.47
CA SER A 134 -4.38 -3.44 -4.17
C SER A 134 -5.59 -3.58 -3.25
N ASP A 135 -6.73 -3.09 -3.73
CA ASP A 135 -8.02 -3.20 -3.03
C ASP A 135 -8.32 -4.65 -2.59
N ASN A 136 -8.08 -5.62 -3.48
CA ASN A 136 -8.35 -7.04 -3.21
C ASN A 136 -7.45 -7.57 -2.10
N THR A 137 -6.14 -7.27 -2.15
CA THR A 137 -5.20 -7.72 -1.11
C THR A 137 -5.55 -7.12 0.25
N ILE A 138 -5.93 -5.83 0.29
CA ILE A 138 -6.37 -5.16 1.53
C ILE A 138 -7.58 -5.88 2.13
N LEU A 139 -8.60 -6.15 1.32
CA LEU A 139 -9.82 -6.84 1.75
C LEU A 139 -9.53 -8.27 2.22
N ASP A 140 -8.66 -8.99 1.51
CA ASP A 140 -8.27 -10.36 1.87
C ASP A 140 -7.52 -10.41 3.21
N GLU A 141 -6.59 -9.48 3.45
CA GLU A 141 -5.85 -9.43 4.71
C GLU A 141 -6.74 -8.99 5.89
N LEU A 142 -7.66 -8.05 5.68
CA LEU A 142 -8.68 -7.71 6.68
C LEU A 142 -9.57 -8.91 7.03
N ALA A 143 -9.99 -9.69 6.02
CA ALA A 143 -10.77 -10.90 6.24
C ALA A 143 -10.00 -11.96 7.03
N LYS A 144 -8.68 -12.12 6.80
CA LYS A 144 -7.82 -13.01 7.59
C LYS A 144 -7.63 -12.55 9.04
N LEU A 145 -7.64 -11.23 9.27
CA LEU A 145 -7.49 -10.65 10.60
C LEU A 145 -8.79 -10.70 11.42
N ALA A 146 -9.95 -10.66 10.77
CA ALA A 146 -11.28 -10.60 11.40
C ALA A 146 -11.55 -11.62 12.52
N PRO A 147 -11.12 -12.90 12.44
CA PRO A 147 -11.31 -13.85 13.54
C PRO A 147 -10.62 -13.45 14.85
N ASN A 148 -9.52 -12.70 14.77
CA ASN A 148 -8.75 -12.25 15.93
C ASN A 148 -9.06 -10.79 16.32
N TYR A 149 -9.61 -10.01 15.37
CA TYR A 149 -9.97 -8.61 15.57
C TYR A 149 -11.28 -8.30 14.80
N PRO A 150 -12.45 -8.45 15.44
CA PRO A 150 -13.75 -8.31 14.76
C PRO A 150 -13.95 -6.96 14.05
N HIS A 151 -13.35 -5.87 14.57
CA HIS A 151 -13.36 -4.55 13.94
C HIS A 151 -12.77 -4.55 12.51
N ALA A 152 -11.92 -5.53 12.16
CA ALA A 152 -11.45 -5.69 10.77
C ALA A 152 -12.59 -5.90 9.76
N SER A 153 -13.74 -6.45 10.18
CA SER A 153 -14.92 -6.58 9.32
C SER A 153 -15.56 -5.22 9.03
N GLU A 154 -15.60 -4.33 10.03
CA GLU A 154 -16.09 -2.95 9.86
C GLU A 154 -15.14 -2.14 8.96
N LEU A 155 -13.83 -2.33 9.13
CA LEU A 155 -12.81 -1.74 8.27
C LEU A 155 -12.92 -2.23 6.82
N ALA A 156 -13.21 -3.51 6.60
CA ALA A 156 -13.41 -4.06 5.26
C ALA A 156 -14.68 -3.49 4.60
N GLU A 157 -15.77 -3.35 5.36
CA GLU A 157 -17.02 -2.80 4.83
C GLU A 157 -16.90 -1.31 4.50
N SER A 158 -16.30 -0.53 5.39
CA SER A 158 -16.02 0.89 5.12
C SER A 158 -15.07 1.09 3.93
N TYR A 159 -14.10 0.20 3.74
CA TYR A 159 -13.22 0.22 2.57
C TYR A 159 -13.99 -0.05 1.26
N LYS A 160 -14.93 -1.01 1.25
CA LYS A 160 -15.79 -1.26 0.07
C LYS A 160 -16.65 -0.05 -0.27
N GLN A 161 -17.18 0.66 0.73
CA GLN A 161 -17.93 1.90 0.49
C GLN A 161 -17.04 2.99 -0.12
N LEU A 162 -15.77 3.04 0.26
CA LEU A 162 -14.79 3.94 -0.33
C LEU A 162 -14.51 3.57 -1.80
N MET A 163 -14.35 2.28 -2.12
CA MET A 163 -14.23 1.79 -3.49
C MET A 163 -15.46 2.17 -4.33
N GLN A 164 -16.66 1.96 -3.80
CA GLN A 164 -17.89 2.33 -4.50
C GLN A 164 -17.96 3.84 -4.78
N LYS A 165 -17.68 4.68 -3.76
CA LYS A 165 -17.65 6.13 -3.94
C LYS A 165 -16.63 6.56 -4.97
N ARG A 166 -15.46 5.91 -5.02
CA ARG A 166 -14.44 6.16 -6.05
C ARG A 166 -14.98 5.88 -7.44
N ASP A 167 -15.66 4.75 -7.62
CA ASP A 167 -16.14 4.30 -8.93
C ASP A 167 -17.31 5.16 -9.45
N GLU A 168 -18.09 5.73 -8.52
CA GLU A 168 -19.21 6.63 -8.78
C GLU A 168 -18.81 8.11 -8.92
N SER A 169 -17.61 8.50 -8.46
CA SER A 169 -17.16 9.90 -8.44
C SER A 169 -16.66 10.40 -9.80
N GLY A 170 -16.80 11.72 -10.02
CA GLY A 170 -16.22 12.41 -11.17
C GLY A 170 -14.73 12.74 -10.99
N ALA A 171 -14.06 13.14 -12.08
CA ALA A 171 -12.63 13.52 -12.10
C ALA A 171 -12.33 14.97 -11.81
N ASP A 172 -13.30 15.68 -11.22
CA ASP A 172 -13.08 17.04 -10.77
C ASP A 172 -12.31 17.09 -9.45
N ASP A 173 -11.58 18.18 -9.24
CA ASP A 173 -10.73 18.37 -8.06
C ASP A 173 -11.49 18.23 -6.74
N LYS A 174 -12.78 18.60 -6.71
CA LYS A 174 -13.60 18.52 -5.51
C LYS A 174 -13.94 17.07 -5.15
N SER A 175 -14.31 16.26 -6.15
CA SER A 175 -14.51 14.82 -5.99
C SER A 175 -13.23 14.11 -5.53
N LEU A 176 -12.09 14.45 -6.14
CA LEU A 176 -10.78 13.90 -5.73
C LEU A 176 -10.44 14.27 -4.29
N GLU A 177 -10.60 15.53 -3.90
CA GLU A 177 -10.33 15.98 -2.53
C GLU A 177 -11.25 15.31 -1.50
N ALA A 178 -12.51 15.06 -1.85
CA ALA A 178 -13.45 14.32 -0.99
C ALA A 178 -13.01 12.86 -0.80
N LEU A 179 -12.57 12.20 -1.88
CA LEU A 179 -12.04 10.83 -1.81
C LEU A 179 -10.76 10.74 -0.95
N ARG A 180 -9.87 11.73 -1.02
CA ARG A 180 -8.68 11.80 -0.12
C ARG A 180 -9.09 11.79 1.33
N LYS A 181 -10.00 12.68 1.71
CA LYS A 181 -10.46 12.80 3.11
C LYS A 181 -11.10 11.52 3.62
N LEU A 182 -11.86 10.83 2.79
CA LEU A 182 -12.46 9.55 3.15
C LEU A 182 -11.39 8.47 3.36
N LYS A 183 -10.36 8.43 2.49
CA LYS A 183 -9.25 7.49 2.62
C LYS A 183 -8.39 7.79 3.84
N ASP A 184 -8.06 9.05 4.08
CA ASP A 184 -7.30 9.48 5.27
C ASP A 184 -8.05 9.08 6.56
N ALA A 185 -9.36 9.32 6.63
CA ALA A 185 -10.18 8.93 7.78
C ALA A 185 -10.23 7.40 7.98
N TRP A 186 -10.30 6.64 6.88
CA TRP A 186 -10.24 5.18 6.95
C TRP A 186 -8.88 4.68 7.44
N GLU A 187 -7.78 5.27 6.96
CA GLU A 187 -6.43 4.93 7.42
C GLU A 187 -6.17 5.33 8.89
N GLU A 188 -6.79 6.40 9.36
CA GLU A 188 -6.76 6.77 10.78
C GLU A 188 -7.50 5.74 11.64
N ASP A 189 -8.68 5.27 11.21
CA ASP A 189 -9.41 4.21 11.93
C ASP A 189 -8.67 2.86 11.87
N LEU A 190 -8.04 2.55 10.74
CA LEU A 190 -7.23 1.34 10.55
C LEU A 190 -6.09 1.26 11.57
N LEU A 191 -5.38 2.37 11.79
CA LEU A 191 -4.22 2.43 12.70
C LEU A 191 -4.61 2.74 14.15
N ASN A 192 -5.87 3.03 14.43
CA ASN A 192 -6.38 3.25 15.77
C ASN A 192 -6.95 1.96 16.35
N VAL A 193 -6.09 1.16 16.99
CA VAL A 193 -6.46 -0.17 17.49
C VAL A 193 -7.51 -0.07 18.60
N ARG A 194 -8.70 -0.61 18.32
CA ARG A 194 -9.81 -0.69 19.29
C ARG A 194 -9.69 -1.97 20.09
N LEU A 195 -8.88 -1.95 21.14
CA LEU A 195 -8.84 -3.06 22.08
C LEU A 195 -10.15 -3.07 22.88
N VAL A 196 -10.92 -4.15 22.75
CA VAL A 196 -12.06 -4.39 23.64
C VAL A 196 -11.49 -4.64 25.03
N ASP A 197 -11.64 -3.66 25.92
CA ASP A 197 -11.35 -3.82 27.33
C ASP A 197 -12.20 -5.00 27.84
N SER A 198 -11.58 -6.15 28.08
CA SER A 198 -12.21 -7.31 28.75
C SER A 198 -12.39 -7.06 30.25
N ARG A 199 -12.45 -5.79 30.66
CA ARG A 199 -12.78 -5.36 32.03
C ARG A 199 -14.12 -4.62 32.02
N LYS A 200 -15.21 -5.37 31.93
CA LYS A 200 -16.36 -5.30 32.84
C LYS A 200 -17.42 -6.33 32.49
#